data_AF-A0A1U8NIZ4-F1
#
_entry.id   AF-A0A1U8NIZ4-F1
#
_cell.length_a   1.000
_cell.length_b   1.000
_cell.length_c   1.000
_cell.angle_alpha   90.00
_cell.angle_beta   90.00
_cell.angle_gamma   90.00
#
_symmetry.space_group_name_H-M   'P 1'
#
loop_
_entity.id
_entity.type
_entity.pdbx_description
1 polymer ?
#
loop_
_entity_poly.entity_id
_entity_poly.type
_entity_poly.pdbx_seq_one_letter_code
_entity_poly.pdbx_strand_id
1 'polypeptide(L)'
;MEEGSKIRSQGQPEPSVYRVVQNSKTSGTRPVAYQLDLPPELDRIHDVFHVSILRRYRSNPKHIVPVEEIEVRPNLTFKEKPVQILDCNVKVLRRKFILLVKVLWQNHSTEEATWEPEDSMRHQYPHLF
;
A
#
# COMPACT_ATOMS: atom_id res chain seq x y z
N MET A 1 -37.18 -31.65 28.55
CA MET A 1 -35.85 -31.84 27.94
C MET A 1 -35.94 -31.32 26.49
N GLU A 2 -35.86 -30.02 26.15
CA GLU A 2 -35.13 -28.87 26.76
C GLU A 2 -33.67 -29.21 27.10
N GLU A 3 -32.59 -28.58 26.61
CA GLU A 3 -32.32 -27.56 25.57
C GLU A 3 -30.81 -27.72 25.14
N GLY A 4 -30.25 -27.11 24.09
CA GLY A 4 -30.87 -26.11 23.21
C GLY A 4 -29.99 -25.29 22.26
N SER A 5 -30.69 -24.42 21.51
CA SER A 5 -30.31 -23.06 21.10
C SER A 5 -28.90 -22.73 20.54
N LYS A 6 -28.77 -22.90 19.23
CA LYS A 6 -28.14 -21.99 18.23
C LYS A 6 -27.53 -20.67 18.74
N ILE A 7 -26.25 -20.42 18.43
CA ILE A 7 -25.78 -19.05 18.10
C ILE A 7 -24.82 -19.03 16.91
N ARG A 8 -25.19 -18.24 15.90
CA ARG A 8 -24.34 -17.77 14.80
C ARG A 8 -23.60 -16.53 15.30
N SER A 9 -22.29 -16.62 15.51
CA SER A 9 -21.42 -15.43 15.56
C SER A 9 -20.80 -15.20 14.19
N GLN A 10 -21.46 -14.40 13.36
CA GLN A 10 -20.73 -13.63 12.35
C GLN A 10 -19.91 -12.58 13.10
N GLY A 11 -18.62 -12.86 13.29
CA GLY A 11 -17.64 -11.83 13.59
C GLY A 11 -17.07 -11.33 12.26
N GLN A 12 -17.18 -10.03 11.98
CA GLN A 12 -16.32 -9.42 10.97
C GLN A 12 -14.86 -9.58 11.46
N PRO A 13 -13.90 -9.91 10.58
CA PRO A 13 -12.49 -9.85 10.95
C PRO A 13 -12.09 -8.39 11.19
N GLU A 14 -11.69 -8.09 12.43
CA GLU A 14 -11.00 -6.84 12.78
C GLU A 14 -9.72 -6.70 11.94
N PRO A 15 -9.37 -5.48 11.47
CA PRO A 15 -8.21 -5.30 10.61
C PRO A 15 -6.90 -5.60 11.36
N SER A 16 -6.03 -6.41 10.73
CA SER A 16 -4.61 -6.59 11.06
C SER A 16 -4.23 -7.27 12.39
N VAL A 17 -4.75 -8.48 12.65
CA VAL A 17 -4.13 -9.42 13.62
C VAL A 17 -3.79 -10.76 12.95
N TYR A 18 -2.69 -10.80 12.20
CA TYR A 18 -2.05 -12.07 11.82
C TYR A 18 -1.57 -12.79 13.08
N ARG A 19 -1.75 -14.10 13.14
CA ARG A 19 -1.27 -14.90 14.28
C ARG A 19 0.24 -15.09 14.16
N VAL A 20 0.97 -14.88 15.26
CA VAL A 20 2.40 -15.19 15.31
C VAL A 20 2.57 -16.69 15.55
N VAL A 21 3.21 -17.37 14.61
CA VAL A 21 3.50 -18.81 14.64
C VAL A 21 4.98 -19.02 14.93
N GLN A 22 5.27 -19.32 16.19
CA GLN A 22 6.58 -19.79 16.66
C GLN A 22 7.74 -18.77 16.61
N ASN A 23 8.78 -19.08 17.40
CA ASN A 23 9.99 -18.27 17.55
C ASN A 23 11.21 -19.14 17.20
N SER A 24 12.02 -18.74 16.23
CA SER A 24 13.31 -19.39 15.97
C SER A 24 14.30 -19.08 17.10
N LYS A 25 14.49 -20.06 17.99
CA LYS A 25 15.39 -19.94 19.15
C LYS A 25 16.85 -20.18 18.73
N THR A 26 17.68 -19.14 18.76
CA THR A 26 19.13 -19.28 19.00
C THR A 26 19.43 -19.08 20.48
N SER A 27 20.31 -19.94 21.02
CA SER A 27 20.63 -20.07 22.45
C SER A 27 20.74 -18.74 23.20
N GLY A 28 19.92 -18.57 24.25
CA GLY A 28 20.05 -17.49 25.23
C GLY A 28 19.64 -16.07 24.80
N THR A 29 19.25 -15.86 23.53
CA THR A 29 19.01 -14.52 22.98
C THR A 29 17.51 -14.22 22.79
N ARG A 30 17.11 -12.93 22.83
CA ARG A 30 15.72 -12.53 22.53
C ARG A 30 15.32 -12.94 21.11
N PRO A 31 14.05 -13.30 20.83
CA PRO A 31 13.59 -13.62 19.49
C PRO A 31 13.92 -12.50 18.49
N VAL A 32 14.58 -12.88 17.40
CA VAL A 32 15.10 -11.95 16.39
C VAL A 32 14.17 -11.85 15.18
N ALA A 33 13.31 -12.85 14.97
CA ALA A 33 12.28 -12.88 13.94
C ALA A 33 11.00 -13.54 14.45
N TYR A 34 9.87 -13.22 13.81
CA TYR A 34 8.58 -13.90 13.96
C TYR A 34 8.12 -14.39 12.59
N GLN A 35 7.52 -15.58 12.56
CA GLN A 35 6.75 -16.06 11.41
C GLN A 35 5.26 -15.75 11.65
N LEU A 36 4.53 -15.34 10.61
CA LEU A 36 3.12 -14.99 10.67
C LEU A 36 2.27 -16.01 9.91
N ASP A 37 1.11 -16.39 10.47
CA ASP A 37 0.05 -17.04 9.71
C ASP A 37 -0.57 -15.99 8.77
N LEU A 38 0.05 -15.81 7.60
CA LEU A 38 -0.48 -14.99 6.53
C LEU A 38 -1.67 -15.71 5.86
N PRO A 39 -2.72 -14.99 5.47
CA PRO A 39 -3.86 -15.57 4.77
C PRO A 39 -3.48 -15.85 3.30
N PRO A 40 -4.19 -16.75 2.58
CA PRO A 40 -3.79 -17.22 1.26
C PRO A 40 -3.62 -16.13 0.20
N GLU A 41 -4.30 -15.00 0.35
CA GLU A 41 -4.17 -13.82 -0.52
C GLU A 41 -2.77 -13.19 -0.47
N LEU A 42 -2.01 -13.45 0.61
CA LEU A 42 -0.67 -12.93 0.87
C LEU A 42 0.44 -14.01 0.78
N ASP A 43 0.14 -15.20 0.25
CA ASP A 43 1.10 -16.33 0.08
C ASP A 43 2.39 -15.96 -0.70
N ARG A 44 2.34 -14.88 -1.49
CA ARG A 44 3.50 -14.34 -2.22
C ARG A 44 4.41 -13.44 -1.38
N ILE A 45 4.05 -13.15 -0.13
CA ILE A 45 4.83 -12.36 0.83
C ILE A 45 5.57 -13.32 1.76
N HIS A 46 6.84 -13.03 2.06
CA HIS A 46 7.58 -13.79 3.07
C HIS A 46 6.92 -13.61 4.44
N ASP A 47 6.55 -14.73 5.05
CA ASP A 47 5.88 -14.82 6.35
C ASP A 47 6.82 -14.58 7.55
N VAL A 48 8.14 -14.67 7.35
CA VAL A 48 9.17 -14.42 8.37
C VAL A 48 9.64 -12.96 8.35
N PHE A 49 9.36 -12.24 9.44
CA PHE A 49 9.74 -10.83 9.63
C PHE A 49 10.81 -10.68 10.72
N HIS A 50 11.85 -9.89 10.42
CA HIS A 50 12.91 -9.55 11.38
C HIS A 50 12.44 -8.46 12.34
N VAL A 51 12.34 -8.77 13.63
CA VAL A 51 11.67 -7.91 14.62
C VAL A 51 12.61 -7.17 15.57
N SER A 52 13.93 -7.33 15.39
CA SER A 52 14.95 -6.63 16.20
C SER A 52 14.83 -5.10 16.14
N ILE A 53 14.33 -4.57 15.01
CA ILE A 53 14.13 -3.14 14.73
C ILE A 53 12.76 -2.62 15.21
N LEU A 54 11.84 -3.50 15.60
CA LEU A 54 10.46 -3.13 15.92
C LEU A 54 10.32 -2.74 17.40
N ARG A 55 9.60 -1.64 17.65
CA ARG A 55 9.25 -1.18 19.00
C ARG A 55 7.86 -1.66 19.40
N ARG A 56 7.64 -1.89 20.70
CA ARG A 56 6.31 -2.20 21.24
C ARG A 56 5.35 -1.05 20.96
N TYR A 57 4.43 -1.29 20.04
CA TYR A 57 3.36 -0.36 19.69
C TYR A 57 2.26 -0.32 20.78
N ARG A 58 1.55 0.82 20.88
CA ARG A 58 0.33 0.97 21.67
C ARG A 58 -0.80 1.36 20.71
N SER A 59 -1.84 0.53 20.64
CA SER A 59 -2.97 0.72 19.72
C SER A 59 -3.63 2.09 19.92
N ASN A 60 -3.71 2.86 18.84
CA ASN A 60 -4.40 4.14 18.75
C ASN A 60 -5.24 4.14 17.47
N PRO A 61 -6.58 4.34 17.54
CA PRO A 61 -7.42 4.41 16.35
C PRO A 61 -6.97 5.44 15.32
N LYS A 62 -6.30 6.53 15.74
CA LYS A 62 -5.79 7.57 14.82
C LYS A 62 -4.61 7.12 13.95
N HIS A 63 -4.02 5.96 14.21
CA HIS A 63 -2.94 5.41 13.38
C HIS A 63 -3.44 4.27 12.48
N ILE A 64 -4.75 3.97 12.47
CA ILE A 64 -5.34 3.07 11.49
C ILE A 64 -5.34 3.83 10.16
N VAL A 65 -4.45 3.44 9.26
CA VAL A 65 -4.44 3.94 7.89
C VAL A 65 -5.62 3.28 7.15
N PRO A 66 -6.50 4.04 6.47
CA PRO A 66 -7.54 3.44 5.65
C PRO A 66 -6.89 2.60 4.55
N VAL A 67 -7.41 1.38 4.33
CA VAL A 67 -6.95 0.54 3.23
C VAL A 67 -7.56 1.08 1.94
N GLU A 68 -6.72 1.66 1.08
CA GLU A 68 -7.12 2.00 -0.28
C GLU A 68 -7.14 0.72 -1.13
N GLU A 69 -8.28 0.40 -1.72
CA GLU A 69 -8.44 -0.76 -2.60
C GLU A 69 -7.78 -0.50 -3.96
N ILE A 70 -6.52 -0.94 -4.08
CA ILE A 70 -5.77 -0.89 -5.35
C ILE A 70 -6.10 -2.15 -6.17
N GLU A 71 -6.64 -1.97 -7.36
CA GLU A 71 -6.86 -3.06 -8.31
C GLU A 71 -5.52 -3.50 -8.94
N VAL A 72 -4.86 -4.46 -8.28
CA VAL A 72 -3.59 -5.05 -8.73
C VAL A 72 -3.87 -6.20 -9.71
N ARG A 73 -3.26 -6.14 -10.90
CA ARG A 73 -3.37 -7.19 -11.92
C ARG A 73 -2.57 -8.45 -11.51
N PRO A 74 -2.86 -9.65 -12.06
CA PRO A 74 -2.19 -10.90 -11.69
C PRO A 74 -0.64 -10.89 -11.81
N ASN A 75 -0.11 -10.03 -12.68
CA ASN A 75 1.33 -9.80 -12.87
C ASN A 75 1.95 -8.82 -11.84
N LEU A 76 1.24 -8.49 -10.75
CA LEU A 76 1.64 -7.54 -9.71
C LEU A 76 1.83 -6.09 -10.20
N THR A 77 1.21 -5.72 -11.32
CA THR A 77 1.17 -4.31 -11.79
C THR A 77 -0.19 -3.69 -11.47
N PHE A 78 -0.21 -2.44 -11.03
CA PHE A 78 -1.41 -1.63 -10.97
C PHE A 78 -1.31 -0.50 -12.01
N LYS A 79 -2.45 0.08 -12.42
CA LYS A 79 -2.45 1.26 -13.29
C LYS A 79 -2.60 2.51 -12.43
N GLU A 80 -1.54 3.30 -12.31
CA GLU A 80 -1.63 4.65 -11.77
C GLU A 80 -2.63 5.50 -12.57
N LYS A 81 -3.42 6.30 -11.86
CA LYS A 81 -4.37 7.25 -12.44
C LYS A 81 -3.94 8.66 -12.03
N PRO A 82 -3.79 9.60 -12.98
CA PRO A 82 -3.53 10.97 -12.65
C PRO A 82 -4.81 11.63 -12.11
N VAL A 83 -4.66 12.47 -11.09
CA VAL A 83 -5.76 13.17 -10.40
C VAL A 83 -5.91 14.59 -10.93
N GLN A 84 -4.80 15.32 -11.01
CA GLN A 84 -4.76 16.73 -11.40
C GLN A 84 -3.36 17.13 -11.85
N ILE A 85 -3.31 18.20 -12.63
CA ILE A 85 -2.08 18.92 -12.94
C ILE A 85 -1.89 20.00 -11.87
N LEU A 86 -0.74 19.96 -11.19
CA LEU A 86 -0.38 20.88 -10.11
C LEU A 86 0.34 22.14 -10.61
N ASP A 87 1.10 22.03 -11.71
CA ASP A 87 1.98 23.09 -12.23
C ASP A 87 2.37 22.81 -13.70
N CYS A 88 2.91 23.81 -14.41
CA CYS A 88 3.45 23.65 -15.76
C CYS A 88 4.81 24.35 -15.93
N ASN A 89 5.68 23.80 -16.77
CA ASN A 89 7.03 24.30 -16.97
C ASN A 89 7.51 24.12 -18.42
N VAL A 90 8.40 25.02 -18.89
CA VAL A 90 8.97 24.96 -20.24
C VAL A 90 10.46 24.62 -20.15
N LYS A 91 10.81 23.38 -20.49
CA LYS A 91 12.22 22.95 -20.56
C LYS A 91 12.82 23.36 -21.90
N VAL A 92 13.59 24.44 -21.90
CA VAL A 92 14.31 24.93 -23.08
C VAL A 92 15.59 24.10 -23.30
N LEU A 93 15.72 23.50 -24.48
CA LEU A 93 16.91 22.83 -24.98
C LEU A 93 17.53 23.66 -26.13
N ARG A 94 18.78 23.34 -26.52
CA ARG A 94 19.57 24.10 -27.51
C ARG A 94 18.88 24.37 -28.87
N ARG A 95 17.83 23.63 -29.24
CA ARG A 95 17.11 23.75 -30.53
C ARG A 95 15.59 23.55 -30.43
N LYS A 96 15.04 23.28 -29.24
CA LYS A 96 13.63 22.90 -29.02
C LYS A 96 13.20 23.28 -27.61
N PHE A 97 11.91 23.56 -27.41
CA PHE A 97 11.30 23.59 -26.09
C PHE A 97 10.48 22.31 -25.87
N ILE A 98 10.34 21.89 -24.62
CA ILE A 98 9.45 20.79 -24.21
C ILE A 98 8.56 21.34 -23.09
N LEU A 99 7.25 21.23 -23.28
CA LEU A 99 6.28 21.55 -22.23
C LEU A 99 6.17 20.35 -21.28
N LEU A 100 6.27 20.62 -19.98
CA LEU A 100 6.15 19.65 -18.91
C LEU A 100 5.01 20.08 -17.97
N VAL A 101 4.25 19.11 -17.49
CA VAL A 101 3.20 19.30 -16.48
C VAL A 101 3.54 18.51 -15.23
N LYS A 102 3.31 19.08 -14.05
CA LYS A 102 3.48 18.37 -12.78
C LYS A 102 2.20 17.61 -12.46
N VAL A 103 2.26 16.29 -12.41
CA VAL A 103 1.09 15.40 -12.31
C VAL A 103 1.00 14.81 -10.90
N LEU A 104 -0.15 14.99 -10.25
CA LEU A 104 -0.49 14.26 -9.02
C LEU A 104 -1.11 12.91 -9.39
N TRP A 105 -0.65 11.83 -8.76
CA TRP A 105 -1.15 10.47 -8.96
C TRP A 105 -2.03 10.03 -7.78
N GLN A 106 -3.01 9.16 -8.04
CA GLN A 106 -4.12 8.88 -7.12
C GLN A 106 -3.71 8.44 -5.70
N ASN A 107 -2.58 7.75 -5.56
CA ASN A 107 -2.11 7.19 -4.30
C ASN A 107 -0.79 7.87 -3.82
N HIS A 108 -0.43 9.02 -4.40
CA HIS A 108 0.83 9.72 -4.14
C HIS A 108 0.56 11.05 -3.44
N SER A 109 1.49 11.48 -2.59
CA SER A 109 1.49 12.84 -2.03
C SER A 109 1.85 13.89 -3.09
N THR A 110 1.61 15.17 -2.79
CA THR A 110 2.01 16.30 -3.64
C THR A 110 3.53 16.48 -3.77
N GLU A 111 4.30 15.88 -2.85
CA GLU A 111 5.76 15.81 -2.88
C GLU A 111 6.26 14.74 -3.88
N GLU A 112 5.50 13.66 -4.03
CA GLU A 112 5.78 12.52 -4.95
C GLU A 112 5.22 12.71 -6.38
N ALA A 113 4.66 13.89 -6.68
CA ALA A 113 4.14 14.25 -7.99
C ALA A 113 5.25 14.43 -9.05
N THR A 114 5.10 13.79 -10.21
CA THR A 114 6.13 13.72 -11.26
C THR A 114 5.98 14.81 -12.33
N TRP A 115 7.03 15.04 -13.14
CA TRP A 115 7.00 15.98 -14.28
C TRP A 115 6.91 15.22 -15.60
N GLU A 116 5.74 15.23 -16.22
CA GLU A 116 5.46 14.50 -17.46
C GLU A 116 5.40 15.43 -18.68
N PRO A 117 5.75 14.97 -19.90
CA PRO A 117 5.56 15.75 -21.12
C PRO A 117 4.08 16.07 -21.38
N GLU A 118 3.77 17.35 -21.60
CA GLU A 118 2.39 17.83 -21.78
C GLU A 118 1.68 17.10 -22.93
N ASP A 119 2.36 16.93 -24.07
CA ASP A 119 1.83 16.20 -25.22
C ASP A 119 1.42 14.77 -24.83
N SER A 120 2.26 14.04 -24.09
CA SER A 120 1.96 12.66 -23.67
C SER A 120 0.71 12.63 -22.77
N MET A 121 0.62 13.57 -21.83
CA MET A 121 -0.52 13.67 -20.91
C MET A 121 -1.81 14.08 -21.65
N ARG A 122 -1.76 14.99 -22.62
CA ARG A 122 -2.92 15.35 -23.46
C ARG A 122 -3.43 14.17 -24.29
N HIS A 123 -2.54 13.33 -24.83
CA HIS A 123 -2.93 12.16 -25.62
C HIS A 123 -3.50 11.02 -24.75
N GLN A 124 -2.94 10.76 -23.57
CA GLN A 124 -3.36 9.65 -22.70
C GLN A 124 -4.51 10.02 -21.75
N TYR A 125 -4.56 11.28 -21.30
CA TYR A 125 -5.46 11.79 -20.27
C TYR A 125 -6.05 13.16 -20.68
N PRO A 126 -6.76 13.24 -21.83
CA PRO A 126 -7.28 14.51 -22.36
C PRO A 126 -8.27 15.23 -21.43
N HIS A 127 -8.84 14.53 -20.43
CA HIS A 127 -9.78 15.10 -19.46
C HIS A 127 -9.11 15.94 -18.35
N LEU A 128 -7.78 16.05 -18.34
CA LEU A 128 -7.02 16.88 -17.40
C LEU A 128 -6.70 18.29 -17.96
N PHE A 129 -7.13 18.58 -19.19
CA PHE A 129 -6.73 19.76 -19.98
C PHE A 129 -7.90 20.46 -20.66
#